data_AF-A0A3M1YRS5-F1
#
_entry.id   AF-A0A3M1YRS5-F1
#
_cell.length_a   1.000
_cell.length_b   1.000
_cell.length_c   1.000
_cell.angle_alpha   90.00
_cell.angle_beta   90.00
_cell.angle_gamma   90.00
#
_symmetry.space_group_name_H-M   'P 1'
#
loop_
_entity.id
_entity.type
_entity.pdbx_description
1 polymer ?
#
loop_
_entity_poly.entity_id
_entity_poly.type
_entity_poly.pdbx_seq_one_letter_code
_entity_poly.pdbx_strand_id
1 'polypeptide(L)'
;MPHACYCFYAFDEKLFRLIFLSDIHTLHIRQAMKNPLVAGTIESEHETVLKIKGVQFKGNFIVPEPILEKKLYGIYYKKFPFAKAKPEKIWAVDLTEIKMTDNTLGFGKKVYWKR
;
A
#
# COMPACT_ATOMS: atom_id res chain seq x y z
N MET A 1 -19.40 3.17 6.99
CA MET A 1 -18.85 1.88 7.49
C MET A 1 -17.45 1.72 6.92
N PRO A 2 -16.48 1.18 7.69
CA PRO A 2 -15.16 0.82 7.18
C PRO A 2 -15.26 -0.13 5.98
N HIS A 3 -14.37 -0.01 5.01
CA HIS A 3 -14.33 -0.84 3.81
C HIS A 3 -12.89 -1.24 3.48
N ALA A 4 -12.69 -2.51 3.15
CA ALA A 4 -11.40 -3.06 2.75
C ALA A 4 -11.42 -3.45 1.26
N CYS A 5 -10.24 -3.43 0.64
CA CYS A 5 -10.04 -3.79 -0.76
C CYS A 5 -8.67 -4.45 -0.94
N TYR A 6 -8.52 -5.22 -2.02
CA TYR A 6 -7.24 -5.78 -2.43
C TYR A 6 -6.65 -4.97 -3.58
N CYS A 7 -5.36 -4.63 -3.48
CA CYS A 7 -4.64 -3.89 -4.50
C CYS A 7 -3.27 -4.52 -4.75
N PHE A 8 -2.87 -4.62 -6.02
CA PHE A 8 -1.45 -4.74 -6.34
C PHE A 8 -0.76 -3.42 -6.00
N TYR A 9 0.48 -3.50 -5.50
CA TYR A 9 1.22 -2.31 -5.11
C TYR A 9 2.69 -2.36 -5.54
N ALA A 10 3.25 -1.19 -5.81
CA ALA A 10 4.68 -0.93 -5.87
C ALA A 10 5.11 -0.15 -4.63
N PHE A 11 6.31 -0.42 -4.10
CA PHE A 11 6.82 0.30 -2.94
C PHE A 11 7.88 1.31 -3.38
N ASP A 12 7.68 2.57 -3.03
CA ASP A 12 8.69 3.62 -3.15
C ASP A 12 9.50 3.67 -1.85
N GLU A 13 10.65 3.01 -1.86
CA GLU A 13 11.55 2.91 -0.71
C GLU A 13 12.10 4.27 -0.26
N LYS A 14 12.24 5.24 -1.17
CA LYS A 14 12.84 6.55 -0.84
C LYS A 14 11.91 7.39 0.02
N LEU A 15 10.61 7.32 -0.28
CA LEU A 15 9.59 8.14 0.38
C LEU A 15 8.68 7.31 1.31
N PHE A 16 8.89 5.99 1.38
CA PHE A 16 8.05 5.01 2.08
C PHE A 16 6.58 5.12 1.68
N ARG A 17 6.30 4.91 0.39
CA ARG A 17 4.95 4.96 -0.16
C ARG A 17 4.53 3.66 -0.80
N LEU A 18 3.28 3.26 -0.57
CA LEU A 18 2.62 2.21 -1.33
C LEU A 18 1.89 2.84 -2.50
N ILE A 19 2.22 2.45 -3.72
CA ILE A 19 1.68 2.99 -4.96
C ILE A 19 0.80 1.93 -5.61
N PHE A 20 -0.42 2.29 -5.99
CA PHE A 20 -1.38 1.34 -6.57
C PHE A 20 -2.29 1.99 -7.61
N LEU A 21 -2.88 1.16 -8.46
CA LEU A 21 -3.87 1.56 -9.45
C LEU A 21 -5.28 1.24 -8.95
N SER A 22 -6.23 2.14 -9.20
CA SER A 22 -7.65 1.89 -8.96
C SER A 22 -8.52 2.91 -9.70
N ASP A 23 -9.72 2.50 -10.10
CA ASP A 23 -10.70 3.39 -10.71
C ASP A 23 -11.24 4.41 -9.69
N ILE A 24 -11.43 5.66 -10.13
CA ILE A 24 -11.84 6.79 -9.28
C ILE A 24 -13.25 6.64 -8.68
N HIS A 25 -14.11 5.83 -9.29
CA HIS A 25 -15.48 5.60 -8.85
C HIS A 25 -15.61 4.48 -7.82
N THR A 26 -14.55 3.71 -7.57
CA THR A 26 -14.54 2.65 -6.55
C THR A 26 -14.81 3.22 -5.15
N LEU A 27 -15.44 2.41 -4.30
CA LEU A 27 -15.83 2.87 -2.96
C LEU A 27 -14.63 3.27 -2.10
N HIS A 28 -13.55 2.47 -2.12
CA HIS A 28 -12.35 2.76 -1.32
C HIS A 28 -11.67 4.06 -1.75
N ILE A 29 -11.57 4.36 -3.06
CA ILE A 29 -11.00 5.63 -3.53
C ILE A 29 -11.88 6.81 -3.13
N ARG A 30 -13.19 6.74 -3.37
CA ARG A 30 -14.12 7.81 -2.98
C ARG A 30 -14.13 8.07 -1.47
N GLN A 31 -13.94 7.04 -0.66
CA GLN A 31 -13.81 7.18 0.79
C GLN A 31 -12.47 7.77 1.19
N ALA A 32 -11.36 7.27 0.63
CA ALA A 32 -10.01 7.74 0.94
C ALA A 32 -9.77 9.21 0.51
N MET A 33 -10.41 9.66 -0.58
CA MET A 33 -10.40 11.07 -0.97
C MET A 33 -11.11 12.00 0.04
N LYS A 34 -12.08 11.48 0.80
CA LYS A 34 -12.80 12.25 1.84
C LYS A 34 -12.14 12.16 3.20
N ASN A 35 -11.58 11.00 3.53
CA ASN A 35 -10.82 10.76 4.75
C ASN A 35 -9.49 10.10 4.38
N PRO A 36 -8.39 10.87 4.31
CA PRO A 36 -7.11 10.34 3.84
C PRO A 36 -6.41 9.44 4.84
N LEU A 37 -6.88 9.35 6.09
CA LEU A 37 -6.33 8.44 7.08
C LEU A 37 -6.76 7.01 6.76
N VAL A 38 -5.83 6.22 6.25
CA VAL A 38 -6.06 4.83 5.84
C VAL A 38 -5.19 3.88 6.65
N ALA A 39 -5.67 2.64 6.77
CA ALA A 39 -4.92 1.54 7.33
C ALA A 39 -5.03 0.34 6.40
N GLY A 40 -4.05 -0.55 6.46
CA GLY A 40 -4.04 -1.76 5.65
C GLY A 40 -3.05 -2.79 6.15
N THR A 41 -3.02 -3.92 5.45
CA THR A 41 -2.11 -5.02 5.74
C THR A 41 -1.45 -5.51 4.45
N ILE A 42 -0.23 -6.00 4.58
CA ILE A 42 0.46 -6.74 3.53
C ILE A 42 0.99 -8.01 4.17
N GLU A 43 0.70 -9.15 3.56
CA GLU A 43 1.11 -10.45 4.07
C GLU A 43 1.63 -11.32 2.93
N SER A 44 2.65 -12.12 3.22
CA SER A 44 3.10 -13.18 2.33
C SER A 44 2.32 -14.46 2.60
N GLU A 45 2.05 -15.22 1.55
CA GLU A 45 1.47 -16.56 1.68
C GLU A 45 2.33 -17.45 2.60
N HIS A 46 1.67 -18.19 3.48
CA HIS A 46 2.32 -19.05 4.47
C HIS A 46 1.41 -20.22 4.84
N GLU A 47 2.00 -21.39 5.07
CA GLU A 47 1.24 -22.62 5.36
C GLU A 47 0.99 -22.84 6.86
N THR A 48 1.78 -22.19 7.71
CA THR A 48 1.74 -22.40 9.16
C THR A 48 1.90 -21.08 9.91
N VAL A 49 1.31 -21.01 11.10
CA VAL A 49 1.39 -19.83 11.98
C VAL A 49 2.84 -19.45 12.30
N LEU A 50 3.74 -20.43 12.40
CA LEU A 50 5.17 -20.21 12.66
C LEU A 50 5.88 -19.45 11.54
N LYS A 51 5.33 -19.45 10.32
CA LYS A 51 5.89 -18.79 9.14
C LYS A 51 5.22 -17.45 8.80
N ILE A 52 4.28 -16.95 9.63
CA ILE A 52 3.62 -15.66 9.38
C ILE A 52 4.66 -14.54 9.27
N LYS A 53 4.58 -13.82 8.15
CA LYS A 53 5.32 -12.58 7.89
C LYS A 53 4.39 -11.58 7.24
N GLY A 54 4.21 -10.44 7.88
CA GLY A 54 3.35 -9.40 7.36
C GLY A 54 3.49 -8.09 8.11
N VAL A 55 2.90 -7.06 7.56
CA VAL A 55 2.85 -5.73 8.14
C VAL A 55 1.41 -5.26 8.26
N GLN A 56 1.13 -4.61 9.37
CA GLN A 56 -0.02 -3.71 9.55
C GLN A 56 0.52 -2.30 9.39
N PHE A 57 -0.17 -1.45 8.65
CA PHE A 57 0.27 -0.07 8.46
C PHE A 57 -0.88 0.92 8.62
N LYS A 58 -0.50 2.17 8.92
CA LYS A 58 -1.33 3.36 8.74
C LYS A 58 -0.60 4.33 7.84
N GLY A 59 -1.36 5.17 7.16
CA GLY A 59 -0.80 6.19 6.30
C GLY A 59 -1.81 7.22 5.83
N ASN A 60 -1.31 8.18 5.08
CA ASN A 60 -2.11 9.22 4.43
C ASN A 60 -2.28 8.88 2.95
N PHE A 61 -3.52 8.76 2.50
CA PHE A 61 -3.87 8.64 1.10
C PHE A 61 -3.51 9.94 0.36
N ILE A 62 -2.84 9.79 -0.78
CA ILE A 62 -2.36 10.90 -1.61
C ILE A 62 -3.20 10.94 -2.88
N VAL A 63 -3.81 12.11 -3.13
CA VAL A 63 -4.32 12.49 -4.45
C VAL A 63 -3.18 13.18 -5.19
N PRO A 64 -2.54 12.53 -6.18
CA PRO A 64 -1.35 13.08 -6.79
C PRO A 64 -1.68 14.22 -7.75
N GLU A 65 -0.94 15.32 -7.65
CA GLU A 65 -0.88 16.35 -8.69
C GLU A 65 -0.07 15.86 -9.92
N PRO A 66 -0.21 16.48 -11.11
CA PRO A 66 0.33 15.94 -12.36
C PRO A 66 1.82 15.58 -12.33
N ILE A 67 2.65 16.38 -11.66
CA ILE A 67 4.10 16.12 -11.55
C ILE A 67 4.36 14.86 -10.71
N LEU A 68 3.66 14.71 -9.59
CA LEU A 68 3.78 13.54 -8.73
C LEU A 68 3.19 12.32 -9.44
N GLU A 69 2.03 12.47 -10.08
CA GLU A 69 1.33 11.41 -10.80
C GLU A 69 2.25 10.73 -11.82
N LYS A 70 2.95 11.52 -12.65
CA LYS A 70 3.94 11.00 -13.62
C LYS A 70 5.06 10.20 -12.95
N LYS A 71 5.55 10.64 -11.79
CA LYS A 71 6.57 9.91 -11.02
C LYS A 71 6.02 8.58 -10.49
N LEU A 72 4.80 8.57 -9.96
CA LEU A 72 4.15 7.36 -9.44
C LEU A 72 3.94 6.32 -10.54
N TYR A 73 3.46 6.71 -11.72
CA TYR A 73 3.36 5.82 -12.87
C TYR A 73 4.73 5.24 -13.27
N GLY A 74 5.78 6.05 -13.25
CA GLY A 74 7.14 5.60 -13.54
C GLY A 74 7.60 4.47 -12.61
N ILE A 75 7.34 4.60 -11.30
CA ILE A 75 7.68 3.57 -10.31
C ILE A 75 6.79 2.33 -10.50
N TYR A 76 5.47 2.52 -10.62
CA TYR A 76 4.51 1.42 -10.72
C TYR A 76 4.73 0.58 -11.97
N TYR A 77 4.88 1.22 -13.14
CA TYR A 77 5.09 0.50 -14.39
C TYR A 77 6.49 -0.12 -14.54
N LYS A 78 7.48 0.33 -13.76
CA LYS A 78 8.75 -0.39 -13.65
C LYS A 78 8.54 -1.76 -13.00
N LYS A 79 7.68 -1.85 -11.99
CA LYS A 79 7.32 -3.12 -11.32
C LYS A 79 6.31 -3.95 -12.12
N PHE A 80 5.33 -3.30 -12.75
CA PHE A 80 4.26 -3.94 -13.51
C PHE A 80 4.16 -3.39 -14.94
N PRO A 81 5.06 -3.75 -15.86
CA PRO A 81 5.06 -3.23 -17.23
C PRO A 81 3.75 -3.50 -17.98
N PHE A 82 3.10 -4.64 -17.73
CA PHE A 82 1.82 -5.02 -18.35
C PHE A 82 0.67 -4.06 -18.03
N ALA A 83 0.73 -3.34 -16.91
CA ALA A 83 -0.32 -2.40 -16.51
C ALA A 83 -0.41 -1.16 -17.42
N LYS A 84 0.57 -0.94 -18.33
CA LYS A 84 0.48 0.10 -19.36
C LYS A 84 -0.61 -0.20 -20.40
N ALA A 85 -1.00 -1.45 -20.59
CA ALA A 85 -2.00 -1.85 -21.58
C ALA A 85 -3.42 -1.43 -21.19
N LYS A 86 -3.69 -1.29 -19.89
CA LYS A 86 -4.96 -0.79 -19.35
C LYS A 86 -4.66 0.26 -18.27
N PRO A 87 -4.45 1.53 -18.66
CA PRO A 87 -4.17 2.58 -17.69
C PRO A 87 -5.41 2.84 -16.83
N GLU A 88 -5.20 2.82 -15.53
CA GLU A 88 -6.15 3.18 -14.48
C GLU A 88 -5.54 4.36 -13.71
N LYS A 89 -6.32 5.05 -12.87
CA LYS A 89 -5.77 6.16 -12.09
C LYS A 89 -4.78 5.65 -11.03
N ILE A 90 -3.67 6.37 -10.88
CA ILE A 90 -2.61 6.04 -9.91
C ILE A 90 -2.81 6.79 -8.60
N TRP A 91 -2.56 6.09 -7.50
CA TRP A 91 -2.70 6.60 -6.15
C TRP A 91 -1.50 6.18 -5.31
N ALA A 92 -1.32 6.82 -4.16
CA ALA A 92 -0.32 6.42 -3.19
C ALA A 92 -0.84 6.52 -1.76
N VAL A 93 -0.26 5.73 -0.86
CA VAL A 93 -0.37 5.90 0.59
C VAL A 93 1.02 6.22 1.13
N ASP A 94 1.17 7.39 1.76
CA ASP A 94 2.36 7.75 2.53
C ASP A 94 2.31 7.07 3.88
N LEU A 95 3.22 6.12 4.12
CA LEU A 95 3.23 5.34 5.34
C LEU A 95 3.70 6.21 6.51
N THR A 96 2.96 6.17 7.61
CA THR A 96 3.27 6.91 8.84
C THR A 96 3.56 5.99 10.01
N GLU A 97 2.92 4.82 10.06
CA GLU A 97 3.15 3.79 11.06
C GLU A 97 3.18 2.42 10.39
N ILE A 98 4.14 1.57 10.77
CA ILE A 98 4.22 0.18 10.35
C ILE A 98 4.47 -0.68 11.59
N LYS A 99 3.72 -1.77 11.71
CA LYS A 99 3.93 -2.83 12.69
C LYS A 99 4.11 -4.13 11.93
N MET A 100 5.32 -4.67 11.96
CA MET A 100 5.66 -5.95 11.37
C MET A 100 5.44 -7.07 12.39
N THR A 101 4.88 -8.17 11.92
CA THR A 101 4.87 -9.47 12.60
C THR A 101 5.75 -10.41 11.80
N ASP A 102 6.76 -10.99 12.43
CA ASP A 102 7.58 -12.05 11.83
C ASP A 102 7.81 -13.17 12.86
N ASN A 103 7.05 -14.25 12.72
CA ASN A 103 7.11 -15.39 13.64
C ASN A 103 8.38 -16.25 13.45
N THR A 104 9.16 -16.04 12.38
CA THR A 104 10.44 -16.74 12.17
C THR A 104 11.57 -16.16 13.03
N LEU A 105 11.39 -14.96 13.59
CA LEU A 105 12.33 -14.32 14.50
C LEU A 105 12.06 -14.65 15.99
N GLY A 106 11.17 -15.62 16.25
CA GLY A 106 10.63 -15.96 17.57
C GLY A 106 9.14 -15.61 17.68
N PHE A 107 8.35 -16.46 18.34
CA PHE A 107 6.90 -16.32 18.40
C PHE A 107 6.48 -14.95 18.95
N GLY A 108 5.69 -14.21 18.16
CA GLY A 108 5.13 -12.92 18.59
C GLY A 108 6.09 -11.73 18.55
N LYS A 109 7.28 -11.85 17.94
CA LYS A 109 8.18 -10.71 17.76
C LYS A 109 7.56 -9.67 16.83
N LYS A 110 7.49 -8.43 17.31
CA LYS A 110 6.93 -7.29 16.59
C LYS A 110 8.00 -6.23 16.41
N VAL A 111 8.10 -5.68 15.20
CA VAL A 111 8.94 -4.52 14.90
C VAL A 111 8.03 -3.34 14.59
N TYR A 112 8.31 -2.20 15.20
CA TYR A 112 7.52 -0.98 15.02
C TYR A 112 8.36 0.09 14.35
N TRP A 113 7.77 0.75 13.36
CA TRP A 113 8.31 1.94 12.73
C TRP A 113 7.23 3.04 12.75
N LYS A 114 7.66 4.26 13.05
CA LYS A 114 6.80 5.45 13.06
C LYS A 114 7.60 6.65 12.54
N ARG A 115 6.97 7.44 11.68
CA ARG A 115 7.49 8.71 11.18
C ARG A 115 7.06 9.87 12.07
#